data_AF-A0A2D1U3M1-F1
#
_entry.id   AF-A0A2D1U3M1-F1
#
_cell.length_a   1.000
_cell.length_b   1.000
_cell.length_c   1.000
_cell.angle_alpha   90.00
_cell.angle_beta   90.00
_cell.angle_gamma   90.00
#
_symmetry.space_group_name_H-M   'P 1'
#
loop_
_entity.id
_entity.type
_entity.pdbx_description
1 polymer ?
#
loop_
_entity_poly.entity_id
_entity_poly.type
_entity_poly.pdbx_seq_one_letter_code
_entity_poly.pdbx_strand_id
1 'polypeptide(L)' 'MELDVLVTSSDNCRKFKVEMVTGEPDPIVLSRTDGEWTVEHPGTRCFPPEGYEDLEKAIDNYLAENP' A
#
# COMPACT_ATOMS: atom_id res chain seq x y z
N MET A 1 -10.08 14.52 1.23
CA MET A 1 -9.27 14.16 0.05
C MET A 1 -9.59 12.70 -0.22
N GLU A 2 -10.16 12.39 -1.37
CA GLU A 2 -10.35 11.00 -1.80
C GLU A 2 -8.97 10.45 -2.16
N LEU A 3 -8.53 9.41 -1.46
CA LEU A 3 -7.28 8.72 -1.72
C LEU A 3 -7.60 7.60 -2.71
N ASP A 4 -7.22 7.77 -3.97
CA ASP A 4 -7.28 6.68 -4.93
C ASP A 4 -6.11 5.72 -4.67
N VAL A 5 -6.44 4.45 -4.43
CA VAL A 5 -5.47 3.40 -4.12
C VAL A 5 -5.68 2.27 -5.11
N LEU A 6 -4.62 1.90 -5.81
CA LEU A 6 -4.63 0.78 -6.74
C LEU A 6 -3.97 -0.41 -6.05
N VAL A 7 -4.79 -1.40 -5.70
CA VAL A 7 -4.33 -2.65 -5.08
C VAL A 7 -4.26 -3.71 -6.17
N THR A 8 -3.04 -4.10 -6.56
CA THR A 8 -2.83 -5.22 -7.48
C THR A 8 -2.45 -6.44 -6.68
N SER A 9 -3.31 -7.46 -6.66
CA SER A 9 -2.97 -8.77 -6.10
C SER A 9 -2.24 -9.62 -7.14
N SER A 10 -1.27 -10.39 -6.69
CA SER A 10 -0.50 -11.33 -7.52
C SER A 10 -0.12 -12.54 -6.67
N ASP A 11 0.21 -13.66 -7.31
CA ASP A 11 0.62 -14.89 -6.61
C ASP A 11 -0.45 -15.43 -5.63
N ASN A 12 -1.67 -15.73 -6.11
CA ASN A 12 -2.77 -16.27 -5.29
C ASN A 12 -3.05 -15.45 -4.00
N CYS A 13 -3.13 -14.13 -4.10
CA CYS A 13 -3.34 -13.23 -2.94
C CYS A 13 -2.25 -13.31 -1.87
N ARG A 14 -1.06 -13.84 -2.20
CA ARG A 14 0.10 -13.85 -1.28
C ARG A 14 0.96 -12.61 -1.44
N LYS A 15 0.80 -11.88 -2.54
CA LYS A 15 1.48 -10.62 -2.82
C LYS A 15 0.47 -9.56 -3.20
N PHE A 16 0.52 -8.44 -2.51
CA PHE A 16 -0.27 -7.26 -2.85
C PHE A 16 0.70 -6.13 -3.15
N LYS A 17 0.59 -5.51 -4.32
CA LYS A 17 1.25 -4.26 -4.63
C LYS A 17 0.23 -3.15 -4.45
N VAL A 18 0.50 -2.22 -3.55
CA VAL A 18 -0.38 -1.09 -3.28
C VAL A 18 0.28 0.17 -3.79
N GLU A 19 -0.36 0.81 -4.76
CA GLU A 19 0.09 2.06 -5.36
C GLU A 19 -0.90 3.15 -4.96
N MET A 20 -0.42 4.14 -4.20
CA MET A 20 -1.22 5.33 -3.96
C MET A 20 -1.23 6.19 -5.23
N VAL A 21 -2.40 6.34 -5.85
CA VAL A 21 -2.60 7.18 -7.03
C VAL A 21 -2.81 8.61 -6.53
N THR A 22 -1.72 9.26 -6.15
CA THR A 22 -1.74 10.66 -5.70
C THR A 22 -1.69 11.65 -6.87
N GLY A 23 -1.67 11.16 -8.12
CA GLY A 23 -1.41 11.95 -9.32
C GLY A 23 0.05 12.41 -9.46
N GLU A 24 0.93 11.93 -8.57
CA GLU A 24 2.35 12.24 -8.57
C GLU A 24 3.12 11.27 -9.48
N PRO A 25 4.23 11.72 -10.10
CA PRO A 25 5.03 10.87 -10.99
C PRO A 25 5.76 9.74 -10.26
N ASP A 26 5.83 9.79 -8.93
CA ASP A 26 6.60 8.85 -8.11
C ASP A 26 5.74 8.37 -6.91
N PRO A 27 4.94 7.30 -7.11
CA PRO A 27 3.99 6.81 -6.12
C PRO A 27 4.67 6.00 -5.01
N ILE A 28 4.02 5.90 -3.85
CA ILE A 28 4.43 4.96 -2.81
C ILE A 28 3.98 3.55 -3.21
N VAL A 29 4.91 2.59 -3.16
CA VAL A 29 4.68 1.19 -3.45
C VAL A 29 4.96 0.36 -2.20
N LEU A 30 3.91 -0.27 -1.67
CA LEU A 30 4.01 -1.24 -0.60
C LEU A 30 3.74 -2.64 -1.13
N SER A 31 4.49 -3.61 -0.61
CA SER A 31 4.25 -5.03 -0.84
C SER A 31 3.88 -5.73 0.45
N ARG A 32 2.90 -6.64 0.41
CA ARG A 32 2.61 -7.55 1.53
C ARG A 32 2.96 -8.97 1.14
N THR A 33 3.80 -9.66 1.90
CA THR A 33 4.15 -11.07 1.69
C THR A 33 4.00 -11.83 3.01
N ASP A 34 3.22 -12.91 3.02
CA ASP A 34 3.02 -13.78 4.19
C ASP A 34 2.54 -13.04 5.47
N GLY A 35 1.85 -11.91 5.29
CA GLY A 35 1.35 -11.07 6.39
C GLY A 35 2.24 -9.90 6.76
N GLU A 36 3.48 -9.86 6.29
CA GLU A 36 4.43 -8.77 6.54
C GLU A 36 4.40 -7.74 5.41
N TRP A 37 4.35 -6.47 5.78
CA TRP A 37 4.45 -5.35 4.85
C TRP A 37 5.91 -4.92 4.63
N THR A 38 6.22 -4.53 3.41
CA THR A 38 7.55 -4.04 3.02
C THR A 38 7.39 -2.88 2.07
N VAL A 39 8.08 -1.77 2.37
CA VAL A 39 8.16 -0.60 1.48
C VAL A 39 9.10 -0.93 0.32
N GLU A 40 8.55 -1.19 -0.86
CA GLU A 40 9.38 -1.40 -2.07
C GLU A 40 9.84 -0.07 -2.65
N HIS A 41 8.96 0.94 -2.62
CA HIS A 41 9.28 2.28 -3.09
C HIS A 41 8.62 3.33 -2.19
N PRO A 42 9.38 4.14 -1.44
CA PRO A 42 8.83 5.15 -0.53
C PRO A 42 8.26 6.38 -1.25
N GLY A 43 8.39 6.46 -2.58
CA GLY A 43 7.99 7.63 -3.35
C GLY A 43 8.84 8.88 -3.07
N THR A 44 8.43 10.00 -3.65
CA THR A 44 9.08 11.32 -3.43
C THR A 44 8.50 12.06 -2.22
N ARG A 45 7.34 11.63 -1.71
CA ARG A 45 6.81 12.18 -0.47
C ARG A 45 7.65 11.68 0.69
N CYS A 46 8.21 12.60 1.46
CA CYS A 46 8.88 12.28 2.71
C CYS A 46 7.82 11.84 3.74
N PHE A 47 7.39 10.58 3.63
CA PHE A 47 6.40 9.99 4.51
C PHE A 47 7.10 9.57 5.81
N PRO A 48 6.60 9.97 6.99
CA PRO A 48 7.17 9.53 8.25
C PRO A 48 6.97 8.01 8.41
N PRO A 49 7.83 7.32 9.17
CA PRO A 49 7.72 5.88 9.43
C PRO A 49 6.32 5.48 9.93
N GLU A 50 5.78 6.27 10.84
CA GLU A 50 4.44 6.10 11.43
C GLU A 50 3.33 6.15 10.38
N GLY A 51 3.54 6.93 9.30
CA GLY A 51 2.58 7.03 8.20
C GLY A 51 2.47 5.71 7.41
N TYR A 52 3.58 4.99 7.24
CA TYR A 52 3.55 3.69 6.55
C TYR A 52 2.75 2.67 7.37
N GLU A 53 2.94 2.62 8.69
CA GLU A 53 2.16 1.72 9.56
C GLU A 53 0.65 2.02 9.52
N ASP A 54 0.27 3.29 9.47
CA ASP A 54 -1.13 3.69 9.31
C ASP A 54 -1.69 3.26 7.94
N LEU A 55 -0.87 3.36 6.89
CA LEU A 55 -1.24 2.93 5.54
C LEU A 55 -1.44 1.41 5.47
N GLU A 56 -0.49 0.65 6.02
CA GLU A 56 -0.52 -0.80 6.12
C GLU A 56 -1.80 -1.27 6.83
N LYS A 57 -2.14 -0.65 7.98
CA LYS A 57 -3.39 -0.93 8.71
C LYS A 57 -4.63 -0.57 7.91
N ALA A 58 -4.63 0.57 7.22
CA ALA A 58 -5.76 0.97 6.39
C ALA A 58 -5.99 -0.03 5.25
N ILE A 59 -4.94 -0.53 4.62
CA ILE A 59 -5.02 -1.55 3.58
C ILE A 59 -5.48 -2.89 4.16
N ASP A 60 -4.94 -3.31 5.30
CA ASP A 60 -5.36 -4.53 5.99
C ASP A 60 -6.86 -4.50 6.33
N ASN A 61 -7.35 -3.39 6.87
CA ASN A 61 -8.78 -3.20 7.15
C ASN A 61 -9.60 -3.24 5.86
N TYR A 62 -9.15 -2.56 4.80
CA TYR A 62 -9.85 -2.57 3.52
C TYR A 62 -9.96 -3.98 2.92
N LEU A 63 -8.88 -4.77 2.97
CA LEU A 63 -8.87 -6.17 2.51
C LEU A 63 -9.72 -7.08 3.41
N ALA A 64 -9.78 -6.82 4.71
CA ALA A 64 -10.65 -7.57 5.62
C ALA A 64 -12.14 -7.29 5.37
N GLU A 65 -12.49 -6.06 4.99
CA GLU A 65 -13.85 -5.66 4.65
C GLU A 65 -14.24 -6.04 3.20
N ASN A 66 -13.27 -6.26 2.31
CA ASN A 66 -13.45 -6.58 0.89
C ASN A 66 -12.61 -7.82 0.49
N PRO A 67 -13.04 -9.04 0.88
CA PRO A 67 -12.30 -10.29 0.64
C PRO A 67 -12.27 -10.75 -0.82
#